data_AF-A0A956BDT0-F1
#
_entry.id   AF-A0A956BDT0-F1
#
_cell.length_a   1.000
_cell.length_b   1.000
_cell.length_c   1.000
_cell.angle_alpha   90.00
_cell.angle_beta   90.00
_cell.angle_gamma   90.00
#
_symmetry.space_group_name_H-M   'P 1'
#
loop_
_entity.id
_entity.type
_entity.pdbx_description
1 polymer ?
#
loop_
_entity_poly.entity_id
_entity_poly.type
_entity_poly.pdbx_seq_one_letter_code
_entity_poly.pdbx_strand_id
1 'polypeptide(L)'
;MSARGPSRLARLPYWAGGGLLCLLLLAAVFAPWLAPFPVDRYDLINDLAPPDGTHWLGTDENGVDLLSLIIWGARVAALVGFGTVTLCATVGVTLGAISGYYGGLVDEVLMRVIDVLMAFPG
;
A
#
# COMPACT_ATOMS: atom_id res chain seq x y z
N MET A 1 19.20 -31.81 25.42
CA MET A 1 18.56 -31.26 24.20
C MET A 1 18.50 -29.75 24.35
N SER A 2 19.40 -29.01 23.68
CA SER A 2 19.53 -27.55 23.82
C SER A 2 18.82 -26.87 22.65
N ALA A 3 17.73 -26.16 22.95
CA ALA A 3 17.00 -25.34 22.00
C ALA A 3 17.81 -24.09 21.66
N ARG A 4 18.45 -24.07 20.48
CA ARG A 4 19.04 -22.83 19.93
C ARG A 4 17.90 -21.90 19.53
N GLY A 5 17.62 -20.89 20.36
CA GLY A 5 16.66 -19.83 20.03
C GLY A 5 17.02 -19.15 18.69
N PRO A 6 16.04 -18.56 17.99
CA PRO A 6 16.24 -18.02 16.64
C PRO A 6 17.39 -17.01 16.65
N SER A 7 18.36 -17.22 15.77
CA SER A 7 19.57 -16.40 15.65
C SER A 7 19.20 -14.95 15.38
N ARG A 8 20.00 -14.00 15.89
CA ARG A 8 19.76 -12.55 15.73
C ARG A 8 19.59 -12.12 14.26
N LEU A 9 20.19 -12.87 13.33
CA LEU A 9 20.09 -12.68 11.87
C LEU A 9 18.68 -12.94 11.32
N ALA A 10 17.90 -13.84 11.92
CA ALA A 10 16.51 -14.09 11.52
C ALA A 10 15.58 -12.91 11.86
N ARG A 11 15.99 -12.00 12.75
CA ARG A 11 15.19 -10.82 13.17
C ARG A 11 15.48 -9.57 12.32
N LEU A 12 16.68 -9.46 11.74
CA LEU A 12 17.08 -8.31 10.91
C LEU A 12 16.10 -7.93 9.77
N PRO A 13 15.56 -8.88 8.98
CA PRO A 13 14.70 -8.51 7.84
C PRO A 13 13.36 -7.91 8.29
N TYR A 14 12.82 -8.30 9.45
CA TYR A 14 11.57 -7.74 9.97
C TYR A 14 11.73 -6.29 10.42
N TRP A 15 12.86 -5.95 11.06
CA TRP A 15 13.15 -4.57 11.45
C TRP A 15 13.42 -3.67 10.24
N ALA A 16 14.11 -4.20 9.22
CA ALA A 16 14.32 -3.47 7.97
C ALA A 16 12.99 -3.20 7.24
N GLY A 17 12.15 -4.22 7.08
CA GLY A 17 10.83 -4.08 6.45
C GLY A 17 9.88 -3.17 7.22
N GLY A 18 9.79 -3.36 8.54
CA GLY A 18 8.98 -2.49 9.41
C GLY A 18 9.48 -1.05 9.44
N GLY A 19 10.79 -0.85 9.43
CA GLY A 19 11.41 0.47 9.34
C GLY A 19 11.10 1.19 8.04
N LEU A 20 11.23 0.49 6.90
CA LEU A 20 10.88 1.04 5.59
C LEU A 20 9.38 1.39 5.51
N LEU A 21 8.50 0.50 5.96
CA LEU A 21 7.07 0.75 6.00
C LEU A 21 6.74 1.98 6.86
N CYS A 22 7.36 2.08 8.05
CA CYS A 22 7.20 3.23 8.93
C CYS A 22 7.62 4.53 8.24
N LEU A 23 8.76 4.53 7.54
CA LEU A 23 9.22 5.68 6.77
C LEU A 23 8.22 6.08 5.66
N LEU A 24 7.68 5.11 4.91
CA LEU A 24 6.69 5.38 3.87
C LEU A 24 5.38 5.94 4.45
N LEU A 25 4.93 5.42 5.59
CA LEU A 25 3.74 5.93 6.28
C LEU A 25 3.97 7.34 6.82
N LEU A 26 5.16 7.64 7.34
CA LEU A 26 5.51 8.99 7.75
C LEU A 26 5.52 9.93 6.53
N ALA A 27 6.16 9.56 5.43
CA ALA A 27 6.13 10.36 4.20
C ALA A 27 4.69 10.62 3.72
N ALA A 28 3.82 9.61 3.76
CA ALA A 28 2.40 9.72 3.42
C ALA A 28 1.61 10.70 4.32
N VAL A 29 1.79 10.59 5.65
CA VAL A 29 1.10 11.45 6.63
C VAL A 29 1.57 12.90 6.52
N PHE A 30 2.88 13.09 6.43
CA PHE A 30 3.53 14.40 6.36
C PHE A 30 3.63 14.95 4.93
N ALA A 31 3.01 14.31 3.93
CA ALA A 31 3.04 14.73 2.54
C ALA A 31 2.73 16.22 2.29
N PRO A 32 1.70 16.83 2.93
CA PRO A 32 1.40 18.26 2.73
C PRO A 32 2.48 19.22 3.21
N TRP A 33 3.39 18.77 4.07
CA TRP A 33 4.51 19.55 4.60
C TRP A 33 5.86 19.17 3.99
N LEU A 34 5.97 17.94 3.49
CA LEU A 34 7.21 17.40 2.92
C LEU A 34 7.32 17.62 1.41
N ALA A 35 6.19 17.61 0.70
CA ALA A 35 6.19 17.82 -0.75
C ALA A 35 6.52 19.28 -1.10
N PRO A 36 7.52 19.54 -1.96
CA PRO A 36 7.86 20.89 -2.41
C PRO A 36 6.71 21.60 -3.13
N PHE A 37 5.93 20.85 -3.90
CA PHE A 37 4.84 21.37 -4.72
C PHE A 37 3.55 20.55 -4.53
N PRO A 38 2.38 21.18 -4.77
CA PRO A 38 1.12 20.45 -4.81
C PRO A 38 0.99 19.70 -6.15
N VAL A 39 0.30 18.54 -6.14
CA VAL A 39 0.23 17.62 -7.30
C VAL A 39 -0.58 18.19 -8.47
N ASP A 40 -1.49 19.11 -8.20
CA ASP A 40 -2.32 19.80 -9.18
C ASP A 40 -1.62 20.99 -9.85
N ARG A 41 -0.35 21.23 -9.53
CA ARG A 41 0.46 22.25 -10.19
C ARG A 41 1.16 21.66 -11.40
N TYR A 42 0.89 22.26 -12.56
CA TYR A 42 1.51 21.93 -13.84
C TYR A 42 2.42 23.08 -14.29
N ASP A 43 3.69 22.79 -14.57
CA ASP A 43 4.63 23.75 -15.14
C ASP A 43 5.00 23.36 -16.59
N LEU A 44 4.09 23.69 -17.50
CA LEU A 44 4.19 23.37 -18.95
C LEU A 44 5.42 23.96 -19.65
N ILE A 45 6.10 24.93 -19.01
CA ILE A 45 7.33 25.52 -19.55
C ILE A 45 8.51 24.59 -19.29
N ASN A 46 8.45 23.80 -18.21
CA ASN A 46 9.48 22.90 -17.75
C ASN A 46 9.03 21.44 -17.88
N ASP A 47 8.31 21.07 -18.94
CA ASP A 47 7.92 19.68 -19.22
C ASP A 47 9.14 18.81 -19.54
N LEU A 48 9.19 17.59 -19.00
CA LEU A 48 10.35 16.68 -19.08
C LEU A 48 11.69 17.35 -18.67
N ALA A 49 11.64 18.28 -17.73
CA ALA A 49 12.85 18.91 -17.22
C ALA A 49 13.69 17.89 -16.43
N PRO A 50 15.02 17.86 -16.63
CA PRO A 50 15.91 17.04 -15.83
C PRO A 50 15.94 17.51 -14.37
N PRO A 51 16.46 16.69 -13.44
CA PRO A 51 16.64 17.09 -12.04
C PRO A 51 17.41 18.40 -11.89
N ASP A 52 16.85 19.35 -11.16
CA ASP A 52 17.48 20.65 -10.87
C ASP A 52 17.25 21.09 -9.40
N GLY A 53 17.70 22.30 -9.05
CA GLY A 53 17.56 22.83 -7.68
C GLY A 53 16.11 23.14 -7.26
N THR A 54 15.18 23.23 -8.21
CA THR A 54 13.76 23.48 -8.00
C THR A 54 12.95 22.20 -8.03
N HIS A 55 13.10 21.39 -9.07
CA HIS A 55 12.53 20.06 -9.28
C HIS A 55 13.60 19.01 -9.01
N TRP A 56 13.71 18.57 -7.75
CA TRP A 56 14.84 17.72 -7.31
C TRP A 56 14.94 16.39 -8.03
N LEU A 57 13.82 15.88 -8.54
CA LEU A 57 13.77 14.66 -9.36
C LEU A 57 13.38 14.93 -10.82
N GLY A 58 13.24 16.20 -11.21
CA GLY A 58 12.71 16.60 -12.51
C GLY A 58 11.18 16.57 -12.56
N THR A 59 10.65 16.74 -13.75
CA THR A 59 9.21 16.80 -14.03
C THR A 59 8.76 15.70 -14.99
N ASP A 60 7.45 15.40 -14.98
CA ASP A 60 6.83 14.48 -15.94
C ASP A 60 6.51 15.15 -17.29
N GLU A 61 5.78 14.44 -18.16
CA GLU A 61 5.32 14.94 -19.45
C GLU A 61 4.32 16.10 -19.39
N ASN A 62 3.73 16.36 -18.23
CA ASN A 62 2.79 17.44 -17.96
C ASN A 62 3.41 18.54 -17.07
N GLY A 63 4.71 18.45 -16.76
CA GLY A 63 5.41 19.43 -15.95
C GLY A 63 5.12 19.30 -14.45
N VAL A 64 4.65 18.13 -14.01
CA VAL A 64 4.42 17.83 -12.59
C VAL A 64 5.72 17.38 -11.94
N ASP A 65 6.05 17.96 -10.79
CA ASP A 65 7.25 17.59 -10.01
C ASP A 65 7.20 16.13 -9.53
N LEU A 66 8.20 15.33 -9.95
CA LEU A 66 8.23 13.90 -9.67
C LEU A 66 8.41 13.58 -8.18
N LEU A 67 9.15 14.39 -7.43
CA LEU A 67 9.33 14.19 -5.98
C LEU A 67 8.01 14.38 -5.24
N SER A 68 7.30 15.46 -5.56
CA SER A 68 5.97 15.74 -5.03
C SER A 68 4.99 14.63 -5.42
N LEU A 69 5.03 14.15 -6.67
CA LEU A 69 4.20 13.05 -7.14
C LEU A 69 4.44 11.76 -6.33
N ILE A 70 5.69 11.43 -6.01
CA ILE A 70 6.03 10.25 -5.20
C ILE A 70 5.51 10.40 -3.76
N ILE A 71 5.73 11.56 -3.13
CA ILE A 71 5.34 11.81 -1.74
C ILE A 71 3.80 11.78 -1.58
N TRP A 72 3.09 12.47 -2.48
CA TRP A 72 1.63 12.44 -2.48
C TRP A 72 1.07 11.09 -2.94
N GLY A 73 1.74 10.41 -3.88
CA GLY A 73 1.43 9.05 -4.30
C GLY A 73 1.50 8.06 -3.13
N ALA A 74 2.50 8.20 -2.25
CA ALA A 74 2.61 7.39 -1.04
C ALA A 74 1.38 7.58 -0.11
N ARG A 75 0.86 8.80 0.02
CA ARG A 75 -0.37 9.09 0.77
C ARG A 75 -1.59 8.39 0.19
N VAL A 76 -1.78 8.49 -1.13
CA VAL A 76 -2.90 7.83 -1.81
C VAL A 76 -2.78 6.31 -1.70
N ALA A 77 -1.59 5.75 -1.94
CA ALA A 77 -1.32 4.33 -1.83
C ALA A 77 -1.61 3.80 -0.41
N ALA A 78 -1.21 4.54 0.63
CA ALA A 78 -1.49 4.17 2.02
C ALA A 78 -3.00 4.16 2.31
N LEU A 79 -3.74 5.17 1.86
CA LEU A 79 -5.19 5.25 2.05
C LEU A 79 -5.94 4.13 1.32
N VAL A 80 -5.61 3.89 0.05
CA VAL A 80 -6.22 2.84 -0.76
C VAL A 80 -5.89 1.46 -0.21
N GLY A 81 -4.61 1.20 0.10
CA GLY A 81 -4.16 -0.08 0.66
C GLY A 81 -4.84 -0.39 1.98
N PHE A 82 -4.82 0.55 2.94
CA PHE A 82 -5.43 0.36 4.24
C PHE A 82 -6.96 0.24 4.16
N GLY A 83 -7.60 1.09 3.35
CA GLY A 83 -9.05 1.05 3.14
C GLY A 83 -9.52 -0.27 2.53
N THR A 84 -8.82 -0.75 1.50
CA THR A 84 -9.14 -2.01 0.83
C THR A 84 -8.97 -3.19 1.78
N VAL A 85 -7.85 -3.27 2.49
CA VAL A 85 -7.60 -4.37 3.45
C VAL A 85 -8.65 -4.37 4.56
N THR A 86 -9.00 -3.21 5.10
CA THR A 86 -10.00 -3.09 6.17
C THR A 86 -11.37 -3.56 5.69
N LEU A 87 -11.79 -3.12 4.50
CA LEU A 87 -13.07 -3.51 3.91
C LEU A 87 -13.11 -5.03 3.61
N CYS A 88 -12.10 -5.55 2.92
CA CYS A 88 -12.01 -6.97 2.59
C CYS A 88 -11.93 -7.84 3.85
N ALA A 89 -11.16 -7.43 4.86
CA ALA A 89 -11.08 -8.15 6.12
C ALA A 89 -12.43 -8.14 6.85
N THR A 90 -13.14 -7.01 6.88
CA THR A 90 -14.46 -6.92 7.52
C THR A 90 -15.44 -7.87 6.84
N VAL A 91 -15.58 -7.77 5.51
CA VAL A 91 -16.49 -8.63 4.75
C VAL A 91 -16.06 -10.10 4.85
N GLY A 92 -14.79 -10.41 4.64
CA GLY A 92 -14.27 -11.77 4.69
C GLY A 92 -14.43 -12.43 6.06
N VAL A 93 -14.13 -11.71 7.15
CA VAL A 93 -14.34 -12.21 8.52
C VAL A 93 -15.83 -12.42 8.81
N THR A 94 -16.71 -11.50 8.39
CA THR A 94 -18.15 -11.69 8.59
C THR A 94 -18.70 -12.91 7.85
N LEU A 95 -18.32 -13.10 6.59
CA LEU A 95 -18.76 -14.25 5.80
C LEU A 95 -18.17 -15.55 6.36
N GLY A 96 -16.90 -15.55 6.73
CA GLY A 96 -16.24 -16.69 7.38
C GLY A 96 -16.88 -17.06 8.71
N ALA A 97 -17.25 -16.08 9.54
CA ALA A 97 -17.96 -16.32 10.79
C ALA A 97 -19.36 -16.91 10.57
N ILE A 98 -20.11 -16.42 9.57
CA ILE A 98 -21.42 -16.97 9.20
C ILE A 98 -21.28 -18.44 8.75
N SER A 99 -20.30 -18.72 7.86
CA SER A 99 -19.97 -20.07 7.39
C SER A 99 -19.68 -21.01 8.55
N GLY A 100 -18.80 -20.58 9.46
CA GLY A 100 -18.36 -21.39 10.60
C GLY A 100 -19.41 -21.57 11.69
N TYR A 101 -20.35 -20.62 11.85
CA TYR A 101 -21.41 -20.72 12.87
C TYR A 101 -22.57 -21.62 12.42
N TYR A 102 -23.09 -21.43 11.21
CA TYR A 102 -24.24 -22.20 10.71
C TYR A 102 -23.84 -23.55 10.11
N GLY A 103 -22.68 -23.63 9.45
CA GLY A 103 -22.22 -24.82 8.76
C GLY A 103 -23.20 -25.32 7.68
N GLY A 104 -22.96 -26.56 7.21
CA GLY A 104 -23.85 -27.26 6.29
C GLY A 104 -24.04 -26.53 4.96
N LEU A 105 -25.30 -26.29 4.58
CA LEU A 105 -25.68 -25.75 3.27
C LEU A 105 -25.17 -24.32 3.05
N VAL A 106 -25.10 -23.50 4.12
CA VAL A 106 -24.57 -22.13 4.05
C VAL A 106 -23.08 -22.14 3.74
N ASP A 107 -22.34 -23.03 4.39
CA ASP A 107 -20.90 -23.19 4.17
C ASP A 107 -20.59 -23.71 2.76
N GLU A 108 -21.35 -24.71 2.30
CA GLU A 108 -21.17 -25.27 0.96
C GLU A 108 -21.41 -24.22 -0.13
N VAL A 109 -22.48 -23.42 -0.04
CA VAL A 109 -22.76 -22.35 -1.01
C VAL A 109 -21.66 -21.29 -1.00
N LEU A 110 -21.20 -20.84 0.18
CA LEU A 110 -20.13 -19.85 0.31
C LEU A 110 -18.82 -20.35 -0.31
N MET A 111 -18.43 -21.59 -0.01
CA MET A 111 -17.25 -22.23 -0.58
C MET A 111 -17.35 -22.31 -2.11
N ARG A 112 -18.52 -22.69 -2.66
CA ARG A 112 -18.73 -22.72 -4.12
C ARG A 112 -18.53 -21.36 -4.78
N VAL A 113 -19.03 -20.28 -4.16
CA VAL A 113 -18.84 -18.92 -4.70
C VAL A 113 -17.36 -18.55 -4.70
N ILE A 114 -16.64 -18.84 -3.62
CA ILE A 114 -15.19 -18.56 -3.52
C ILE A 114 -14.41 -19.38 -4.56
N ASP A 115 -14.75 -20.66 -4.74
CA ASP A 115 -14.13 -21.54 -5.75
C ASP A 115 -14.30 -20.96 -7.16
N VAL A 116 -15.49 -20.45 -7.50
CA VAL A 116 -15.76 -19.81 -8.80
C VAL A 116 -14.96 -18.52 -8.97
N LEU A 117 -14.88 -17.68 -7.93
CA LEU A 117 -14.07 -16.45 -7.98
C LEU A 117 -12.58 -16.75 -8.17
N MET A 118 -12.06 -17.80 -7.52
CA MET A 118 -10.66 -18.22 -7.64
C MET A 118 -10.36 -18.98 -8.94
N ALA A 119 -11.39 -19.49 -9.63
CA ALA A 119 -11.22 -20.18 -10.91
C ALA A 119 -10.84 -19.23 -12.05
N PHE A 120 -11.15 -17.94 -11.94
CA PHE A 120 -10.79 -16.91 -12.92
C PHE A 120 -9.62 -16.08 -12.40
N PRO A 121 -8.40 -16.25 -12.93
CA PRO A 121 -7.29 -15.39 -12.58
C PRO A 121 -7.55 -13.97 -13.14
N GLY A 122 -7.40 -12.97 -12.28
CA GLY A 122 -7.37 -11.54 -12.63
C GLY A 122 -5.97 -11.06 -12.98
#